data_AF-A0A538LH67-F1
#
_entry.id   AF-A0A538LH67-F1
#
_cell.length_a   1.000
_cell.length_b   1.000
_cell.length_c   1.000
_cell.angle_alpha   90.00
_cell.angle_beta   90.00
_cell.angle_gamma   90.00
#
_symmetry.space_group_name_H-M   'P 1'
#
loop_
_entity.id
_entity.type
_entity.pdbx_description
1 polymer ?
#
loop_
_entity_poly.entity_id
_entity_poly.type
_entity_poly.pdbx_seq_one_letter_code
_entity_poly.pdbx_strand_id
1 'polypeptide(L)' 'MSTVETYIETELERVERWRTEELIRGGFDVESAVLLAAEPAVDLHAAIELIERGCPPDLAARILL' A
#
# COMPACT_ATOMS: atom_id res chain seq x y z
N MET A 1 -12.72 -28.87 -20.27
CA MET A 1 -11.74 -27.78 -20.44
C MET A 1 -12.33 -26.55 -19.78
N SER A 2 -11.78 -26.13 -18.64
CA SER A 2 -12.27 -24.97 -17.89
C SER A 2 -11.92 -23.68 -18.65
N THR A 3 -12.91 -22.84 -18.91
CA THR A 3 -12.71 -21.51 -19.49
C THR A 3 -12.03 -20.63 -18.44
N VAL A 4 -10.78 -20.24 -18.68
CA VAL A 4 -10.10 -19.24 -17.85
C VAL A 4 -10.77 -17.90 -18.14
N GLU A 5 -11.65 -17.46 -17.24
CA GLU A 5 -12.23 -16.14 -17.25
C GLU A 5 -11.10 -15.13 -17.02
N THR A 6 -10.82 -14.30 -18.02
CA THR A 6 -9.72 -13.32 -17.94
C THR A 6 -10.21 -12.11 -17.16
N TYR A 7 -9.77 -11.98 -15.91
CA TYR A 7 -10.01 -10.77 -15.11
C TYR A 7 -9.19 -9.61 -15.66
N ILE A 8 -9.86 -8.53 -16.06
CA ILE A 8 -9.19 -7.27 -16.42
C ILE A 8 -9.21 -6.40 -15.17
N GLU A 9 -8.04 -6.24 -14.57
CA GLU A 9 -7.81 -5.33 -13.46
C GLU A 9 -8.17 -3.89 -13.87
N THR A 10 -8.87 -3.19 -12.98
CA THR A 10 -9.13 -1.75 -13.12
C THR A 10 -7.87 -0.94 -12.82
N GLU A 11 -7.77 0.29 -13.34
CA GLU A 11 -6.62 1.15 -13.02
C GLU A 11 -6.52 1.45 -11.52
N LEU A 12 -7.65 1.50 -10.79
CA LEU A 12 -7.66 1.66 -9.34
C LEU A 12 -6.96 0.49 -8.65
N GLU A 13 -7.34 -0.74 -8.98
CA GLU A 13 -6.73 -1.94 -8.40
C GLU A 13 -5.25 -2.04 -8.72
N ARG A 14 -4.85 -1.63 -9.95
CA ARG A 14 -3.44 -1.58 -10.33
C ARG A 14 -2.67 -0.58 -9.47
N VAL A 15 -3.26 0.58 -9.21
CA VAL A 15 -2.66 1.61 -8.36
C VAL A 15 -2.59 1.17 -6.90
N GLU A 16 -3.63 0.54 -6.35
CA GLU A 16 -3.64 0.00 -4.99
C GLU A 16 -2.59 -1.11 -4.80
N ARG A 17 -2.46 -2.01 -5.79
CA ARG A 17 -1.42 -3.03 -5.81
C ARG A 17 -0.03 -2.41 -5.80
N TRP A 18 0.21 -1.44 -6.69
CA TRP A 18 1.48 -0.72 -6.74
C TRP A 18 1.77 -0.01 -5.41
N ARG A 19 0.79 0.72 -4.85
CA ARG A 19 0.91 1.38 -3.52
C ARG A 19 1.28 0.38 -2.42
N THR A 20 0.65 -0.80 -2.42
CA THR A 20 0.95 -1.87 -1.45
C THR A 20 2.40 -2.34 -1.59
N GLU A 21 2.86 -2.59 -2.81
CA GLU A 21 4.25 -3.04 -3.07
C GLU A 21 5.28 -1.99 -2.66
N GLU A 22 5.02 -0.70 -2.90
CA GLU A 22 5.87 0.40 -2.46
C GLU A 22 5.95 0.48 -0.93
N LEU A 23 4.81 0.37 -0.23
CA LEU A 23 4.76 0.41 1.24
C LEU A 23 5.50 -0.78 1.86
N ILE A 24 5.32 -1.99 1.32
CA ILE A 24 6.05 -3.17 1.78
C ILE A 24 7.55 -2.97 1.59
N ARG A 25 7.97 -2.43 0.43
CA ARG A 25 9.39 -2.12 0.18
C ARG A 25 9.93 -1.07 1.15
N GLY A 26 9.08 -0.12 1.56
CA GLY A 26 9.37 0.87 2.59
C GLY A 26 9.48 0.30 4.01
N GLY A 27 9.02 -0.93 4.25
CA GLY A 27 9.15 -1.61 5.54
C GLY A 27 7.83 -1.78 6.32
N PHE A 28 6.69 -1.37 5.75
CA PHE A 28 5.39 -1.73 6.31
C PHE A 28 5.14 -3.23 6.21
N ASP A 29 4.44 -3.78 7.20
CA ASP A 29 3.90 -5.13 7.09
C ASP A 29 2.76 -5.17 6.05
N VAL A 30 2.41 -6.38 5.60
CA VAL A 30 1.42 -6.57 4.52
C VAL A 30 0.05 -6.03 4.90
N GLU A 31 -0.39 -6.19 6.15
CA GLU A 31 -1.72 -5.76 6.59
C GLU A 31 -1.82 -4.23 6.58
N SER A 32 -0.85 -3.56 7.21
CA SER A 32 -0.77 -2.09 7.20
C SER A 32 -0.63 -1.53 5.79
N ALA A 33 0.21 -2.15 4.95
CA ALA A 33 0.42 -1.71 3.58
C ALA A 33 -0.85 -1.76 2.74
N VAL A 34 -1.66 -2.83 2.86
CA VAL A 34 -2.94 -2.95 2.14
C VAL A 34 -3.94 -1.90 2.61
N LEU A 35 -4.04 -1.66 3.92
CA LEU A 35 -4.96 -0.67 4.48
C LEU A 35 -4.60 0.76 4.01
N LEU A 36 -3.34 1.13 4.09
CA LEU A 36 -2.84 2.44 3.63
C LEU A 36 -2.94 2.59 2.10
N ALA A 37 -2.73 1.51 1.35
CA ALA A 37 -2.84 1.52 -0.10
C ALA A 37 -4.28 1.77 -0.57
N ALA A 38 -5.26 1.21 0.14
CA ALA A 38 -6.69 1.33 -0.17
C ALA A 38 -7.31 2.69 0.23
N GLU A 39 -6.63 3.50 1.05
CA GLU A 39 -7.09 4.84 1.44
C GLU A 39 -6.51 5.91 0.50
N PRO A 40 -7.32 6.52 -0.40
CA PRO A 40 -6.82 7.50 -1.36
C PRO A 40 -6.34 8.80 -0.71
N ALA A 41 -6.80 9.13 0.50
CA ALA A 41 -6.34 10.31 1.23
C ALA A 41 -4.92 10.14 1.81
N VAL A 42 -4.41 8.92 1.91
CA VAL A 42 -3.03 8.66 2.38
C VAL A 42 -2.05 9.02 1.28
N ASP A 43 -1.19 9.99 1.59
CA ASP A 43 -0.03 10.33 0.76
C ASP A 43 1.07 9.27 0.92
N LEU A 44 1.35 8.56 -0.18
CA LEU A 44 2.38 7.51 -0.22
C LEU A 44 3.79 8.07 0.04
N HIS A 45 4.10 9.28 -0.43
CA HIS A 45 5.40 9.90 -0.18
C HIS A 45 5.55 10.24 1.30
N ALA A 46 4.50 10.75 1.94
CA ALA A 46 4.52 11.03 3.39
C ALA A 46 4.74 9.75 4.20
N ALA A 47 4.11 8.63 3.80
CA ALA A 47 4.32 7.34 4.44
C ALA A 47 5.78 6.87 4.35
N ILE A 48 6.40 6.99 3.17
CA ILE A 48 7.81 6.63 2.96
C ILE A 48 8.74 7.57 3.76
N GLU A 49 8.47 8.87 3.77
CA GLU A 49 9.29 9.86 4.49
C GLU A 49 9.33 9.59 6.00
N LEU A 50 8.20 9.15 6.60
CA LEU A 50 8.17 8.75 8.00
C LEU A 50 9.18 7.64 8.28
N ILE A 51 9.22 6.61 7.45
CA ILE A 51 10.15 5.49 7.64
C ILE A 51 11.60 5.91 7.40
N GLU A 52 11.86 6.70 6.36
CA GLU A 52 13.20 7.24 6.07
C GLU A 52 13.76 8.08 7.22
N ARG A 53 12.87 8.74 7.98
CA ARG A 53 13.22 9.52 9.18
C ARG A 53 13.37 8.67 10.44
N GLY A 54 13.24 7.34 10.32
CA GLY A 54 13.38 6.38 11.41
C GLY A 54 12.10 6.15 12.22
N CYS A 55 10.93 6.55 11.71
CA CYS A 55 9.66 6.18 12.33
C CYS A 55 9.44 4.66 12.19
N PRO A 56 9.11 3.94 13.27
CA PRO A 56 8.70 2.55 13.18
C PRO A 56 7.44 2.39 12.29
N PRO A 57 7.37 1.37 11.40
CA PRO A 57 6.24 1.21 10.48
C PRO A 57 4.87 1.08 11.15
N ASP A 58 4.81 0.40 12.29
CA ASP A 58 3.58 0.28 13.10
C ASP A 58 3.12 1.64 13.64
N LEU A 59 4.06 2.49 14.04
CA LEU A 59 3.77 3.85 14.48
C LEU A 59 3.36 4.74 13.30
N ALA A 60 4.03 4.62 12.15
CA ALA A 60 3.69 5.37 10.94
C ALA A 60 2.28 5.04 10.45
N ALA A 61 1.88 3.76 10.44
CA ALA A 61 0.54 3.34 10.07
C ALA A 61 -0.54 4.00 10.97
N ARG A 62 -0.27 4.09 12.28
CA ARG A 62 -1.16 4.77 13.24
C ARG A 62 -1.22 6.29 13.11
N ILE A 63 -0.26 6.92 12.44
CA ILE A 63 -0.27 8.36 12.16
C ILE A 63 -1.11 8.66 10.92
N LEU A 64 -1.15 7.72 9.97
CA LEU A 64 -1.75 7.89 8.65
C LEU A 64 -3.20 7.39 8.56
N LEU A 65 -3.61 6.48 9.45
CA LEU A 65 -4.98 5.94 9.58
C LEU A 65 -5.71 6.61 10.75
#